data_AF-A0A9R1B142-F1
#
_entry.id   AF-A0A9R1B142-F1
#
_cell.length_a   1.000
_cell.length_b   1.000
_cell.length_c   1.000
_cell.angle_alpha   90.00
_cell.angle_beta   90.00
_cell.angle_gamma   90.00
#
_symmetry.space_group_name_H-M   'P 1'
#
loop_
_entity.id
_entity.type
_entity.pdbx_description
1 polymer ?
#
loop_
_entity_poly.entity_id
_entity_poly.type
_entity_poly.pdbx_seq_one_letter_code
_entity_poly.pdbx_strand_id
1 'polypeptide(L)'
;MATQQIVLLLLLLAAPHGLAVAVSPTPIINTTCAALAHSPNFTLHVEYEFCVRSLSADPVASSATDARGLAAAAASLTVANITSTELIIADLVKNLVSCLSDYKELNDMVRRGLHDIRGGRAADASKKFLDAAESDVPSLCDLILIEGVAKRNPIDQENQNAYFLSVMASDITQLMLDSHAGSPKDPS
;
A
#
# COMPACT_ATOMS: atom_id res chain seq x y z
N MET A 1 -36.30 35.08 8.01
CA MET A 1 -34.89 35.41 7.67
C MET A 1 -33.97 34.49 8.46
N ALA A 2 -33.77 33.26 8.00
CA ALA A 2 -32.85 32.28 8.61
C ALA A 2 -32.41 31.21 7.60
N THR A 3 -33.20 30.99 6.55
CA THR A 3 -32.91 30.03 5.48
C THR A 3 -31.92 30.53 4.42
N GLN A 4 -31.71 31.85 4.31
CA GLN A 4 -30.83 32.45 3.30
C GLN A 4 -29.34 32.44 3.71
N GLN A 5 -29.05 32.28 5.02
CA GLN A 5 -27.66 32.21 5.53
C GLN A 5 -27.07 30.80 5.47
N ILE A 6 -27.89 29.75 5.44
CA ILE A 6 -27.42 28.36 5.41
C ILE A 6 -26.88 27.97 4.02
N VAL A 7 -27.43 28.56 2.95
CA VAL A 7 -26.99 28.30 1.57
C VAL A 7 -25.61 28.89 1.27
N LEU A 8 -25.22 29.98 1.95
CA LEU A 8 -23.88 30.57 1.76
C LEU A 8 -22.76 29.75 2.41
N LEU A 9 -23.04 29.01 3.49
CA LEU A 9 -22.04 28.17 4.16
C LEU A 9 -21.75 26.86 3.40
N LEU A 10 -22.69 26.37 2.58
CA LEU A 10 -22.54 25.12 1.83
C LEU A 10 -21.72 25.28 0.53
N LEU A 11 -21.40 26.51 0.12
CA LEU A 11 -20.55 26.80 -1.06
C LEU A 11 -19.04 26.85 -0.76
N LEU A 12 -18.63 26.69 0.51
CA LEU A 12 -17.21 26.73 0.93
C LEU A 12 -16.56 25.34 1.08
N LEU A 13 -17.29 24.26 0.79
CA LEU A 13 -16.80 22.87 0.88
C LEU A 13 -16.61 22.20 -0.50
N ALA A 14 -16.55 23.00 -1.57
CA ALA A 14 -16.03 22.52 -2.85
C ALA A 14 -14.52 22.29 -2.70
N ALA A 15 -14.18 21.00 -2.58
CA ALA A 15 -12.87 20.38 -2.54
C ALA A 15 -11.67 21.22 -3.04
N PRO A 16 -10.50 21.15 -2.38
CA PRO A 16 -9.25 21.56 -2.98
C PRO A 16 -8.85 20.48 -4.00
N HIS A 17 -9.56 20.41 -5.13
CA HIS A 17 -8.90 19.95 -6.34
C HIS A 17 -7.91 21.06 -6.63
N GLY A 18 -6.66 20.86 -6.20
CA GLY A 18 -5.59 21.81 -6.40
C GLY A 18 -5.65 22.26 -7.85
N LEU A 19 -6.09 23.50 -8.05
CA LEU A 19 -5.87 24.20 -9.30
C LEU A 19 -4.36 24.20 -9.43
N ALA A 20 -3.84 23.29 -10.27
CA ALA A 20 -2.49 23.41 -10.77
C ALA A 20 -2.48 24.72 -11.56
N VAL A 21 -2.23 25.82 -10.85
CA VAL A 21 -1.84 27.07 -11.48
C VAL A 21 -0.64 26.66 -12.32
N ALA A 22 -0.78 26.76 -13.64
CA ALA A 22 0.34 26.60 -14.54
C ALA A 22 1.29 27.77 -14.26
N VAL A 23 2.13 27.61 -13.23
CA VAL A 23 3.19 28.55 -12.91
C VAL A 23 4.17 28.40 -14.06
N SER A 24 4.19 29.41 -14.93
CA SER A 24 5.20 29.49 -15.97
C SER A 24 6.57 29.51 -15.28
N PRO A 25 7.52 28.65 -15.67
CA PRO A 25 8.82 28.59 -15.02
C PRO A 25 9.49 29.95 -15.11
N THR A 26 10.19 30.32 -14.04
CA THR A 26 11.03 31.51 -14.09
C THR A 26 12.10 31.37 -15.19
N PRO A 27 12.60 32.47 -15.77
CA PRO A 27 13.61 32.40 -16.83
C PRO A 27 14.81 31.55 -16.43
N ILE A 28 15.25 31.64 -15.18
CA ILE A 28 16.38 30.87 -14.67
C ILE A 28 16.08 29.37 -14.54
N ILE A 29 14.87 28.99 -14.12
CA ILE A 29 14.43 27.58 -14.12
C ILE A 29 14.40 27.05 -15.55
N ASN A 30 13.78 27.78 -16.49
CA ASN A 30 13.70 27.38 -17.89
C ASN A 30 15.09 27.15 -18.50
N THR A 31 15.98 28.15 -18.42
CA THR A 31 17.35 28.03 -18.96
C THR A 31 18.15 26.91 -18.30
N THR A 32 18.03 26.74 -16.98
CA THR A 32 18.74 25.68 -16.25
C THR A 32 18.24 24.29 -16.67
N CYS A 33 16.92 24.09 -16.71
CA CYS A 33 16.33 22.80 -17.10
C CYS A 33 16.62 22.46 -18.57
N ALA A 34 16.62 23.45 -19.47
CA ALA A 34 16.98 23.25 -20.86
C ALA A 34 18.45 22.78 -21.00
N ALA A 35 19.35 23.37 -20.19
CA ALA A 35 20.75 22.96 -20.14
C ALA A 35 20.92 21.54 -19.55
N LEU A 36 20.22 21.20 -18.46
CA LEU A 36 20.29 19.85 -17.88
C LEU A 36 19.79 18.76 -18.84
N ALA A 37 18.78 19.08 -19.66
CA ALA A 37 18.22 18.13 -20.62
C ALA A 37 19.13 17.88 -21.83
N HIS A 38 19.95 18.85 -22.25
CA HIS A 38 20.65 18.79 -23.55
C HIS A 38 22.16 19.10 -23.52
N SER A 39 22.73 19.47 -22.37
CA SER A 39 24.14 19.86 -22.29
C SER A 39 25.05 18.65 -22.58
N PRO A 40 25.95 18.74 -23.58
CA PRO A 40 26.87 17.65 -23.90
C PRO A 40 27.90 17.36 -22.80
N ASN A 41 27.96 18.21 -21.77
CA ASN A 41 28.89 18.09 -20.65
C ASN A 41 28.34 17.23 -19.49
N PHE A 42 27.09 16.76 -19.56
CA PHE A 42 26.50 15.92 -18.53
C PHE A 42 26.30 14.49 -19.05
N THR A 43 26.72 13.50 -18.26
CA THR A 43 26.51 12.08 -18.56
C THR A 43 25.10 11.60 -18.22
N LEU A 44 24.43 12.29 -17.29
CA LEU A 44 23.05 12.04 -16.89
C LEU A 44 22.22 13.27 -17.25
N HIS A 45 21.30 13.08 -18.18
CA HIS A 45 20.36 14.12 -18.56
C HIS A 45 19.11 14.03 -17.69
N VAL A 46 18.68 15.19 -17.19
CA VAL A 46 17.42 15.31 -16.46
C VAL A 46 16.32 15.70 -17.44
N GLU A 47 15.20 15.00 -17.41
CA GLU A 47 14.04 15.35 -18.23
C GLU A 47 13.61 16.79 -17.92
N TYR A 48 13.46 17.59 -18.98
CA TYR A 48 13.11 19.01 -18.86
C TYR A 48 11.82 19.22 -18.03
N GLU A 49 10.78 18.43 -18.33
CA GLU A 49 9.49 18.51 -17.64
C GLU A 49 9.60 18.15 -16.14
N PHE A 50 10.41 17.14 -15.80
CA PHE A 50 10.66 16.78 -14.40
C PHE A 50 11.37 17.91 -13.66
N CYS A 51 12.40 18.49 -14.27
CA CYS A 51 13.16 19.60 -13.70
C CYS A 51 12.27 20.83 -13.48
N VAL A 52 11.52 21.26 -14.50
CA VAL A 52 10.63 22.42 -14.42
C VAL A 52 9.55 22.20 -13.37
N ARG A 53 8.90 21.03 -13.37
CA ARG A 53 7.84 20.72 -12.41
C ARG A 53 8.36 20.72 -10.97
N SER A 54 9.52 20.10 -10.73
CA SER A 54 10.09 19.98 -9.39
C SER A 54 10.51 21.34 -8.82
N LEU A 55 11.17 22.16 -9.63
CA LEU A 55 11.64 23.49 -9.20
C LEU A 55 10.51 24.51 -9.09
N SER A 56 9.56 24.51 -10.03
CA SER A 56 8.43 25.46 -9.99
C SER A 56 7.42 25.15 -8.88
N ALA A 57 7.40 23.92 -8.36
CA ALA A 57 6.56 23.56 -7.22
C ALA A 57 7.16 24.00 -5.87
N ASP A 58 8.47 24.24 -5.82
CA ASP A 58 9.16 24.67 -4.61
C ASP A 58 9.23 26.22 -4.53
N PRO A 59 8.72 26.85 -3.46
CA PRO A 59 8.73 28.32 -3.35
C PRO A 59 10.14 28.92 -3.29
N VAL A 60 11.13 28.19 -2.75
CA VAL A 60 12.52 28.66 -2.64
C VAL A 60 13.19 28.64 -4.01
N ALA A 61 13.05 27.55 -4.76
CA ALA A 61 13.51 27.45 -6.14
C ALA A 61 12.80 28.46 -7.04
N SER A 62 11.49 28.64 -6.89
CA SER A 62 10.69 29.59 -7.68
C SER A 62 11.06 31.05 -7.43
N SER A 63 11.60 31.37 -6.25
CA SER A 63 12.08 32.72 -5.91
C SER A 63 13.60 32.90 -6.13
N ALA A 64 14.32 31.85 -6.54
CA ALA A 64 15.74 31.92 -6.77
C ALA A 64 16.07 32.86 -7.96
N THR A 65 17.04 33.74 -7.75
CA THR A 65 17.50 34.70 -8.76
C THR A 65 18.83 34.30 -9.41
N ASP A 66 19.50 33.27 -8.89
CA ASP A 66 20.77 32.77 -9.40
C ASP A 66 20.87 31.22 -9.34
N ALA A 67 21.89 30.69 -10.02
CA ALA A 67 22.10 29.25 -10.13
C ALA A 67 22.48 28.60 -8.80
N ARG A 68 23.08 29.36 -7.87
CA ARG A 68 23.45 28.86 -6.54
C ARG A 68 22.19 28.62 -5.71
N GLY A 69 21.23 29.54 -5.74
CA GLY A 69 19.92 29.40 -5.11
C GLY A 69 19.15 28.22 -5.66
N LEU A 70 19.12 28.05 -6.99
CA LEU A 70 18.50 26.88 -7.62
C LEU A 70 19.17 25.57 -7.23
N ALA A 71 20.51 25.52 -7.20
CA ALA A 71 21.24 24.33 -6.78
C ALA A 71 20.96 23.97 -5.31
N ALA A 72 20.92 24.96 -4.42
CA ALA A 72 20.57 24.73 -3.01
C ALA A 72 19.12 24.24 -2.83
N ALA A 73 18.18 24.80 -3.58
CA ALA A 73 16.79 24.35 -3.57
C ALA A 73 16.65 22.92 -4.12
N ALA A 74 17.31 22.60 -5.24
CA ALA A 74 17.34 21.26 -5.82
C ALA A 74 17.96 20.23 -4.85
N ALA A 75 19.04 20.60 -4.15
CA ALA A 75 19.62 19.76 -3.11
C ALA A 75 18.65 19.54 -1.93
N SER A 76 17.93 20.58 -1.52
CA SER A 76 16.93 20.49 -0.44
C SER A 76 15.75 19.59 -0.83
N LEU A 77 15.26 19.71 -2.07
CA LEU A 77 14.26 18.81 -2.64
C LEU A 77 14.76 17.36 -2.69
N THR A 78 16.03 17.16 -3.03
CA THR A 78 16.65 15.83 -3.04
C THR A 78 16.67 15.22 -1.63
N VAL A 79 17.10 15.98 -0.62
CA VAL A 79 17.07 15.55 0.78
C VAL A 79 15.65 15.20 1.21
N ALA A 80 14.68 16.07 0.95
CA ALA A 80 13.28 15.84 1.30
C ALA A 80 12.72 14.57 0.64
N ASN A 81 13.02 14.34 -0.64
CA ASN A 81 12.59 13.15 -1.35
C ASN A 81 13.22 11.86 -0.80
N ILE A 82 14.53 11.89 -0.50
CA ILE A 82 15.23 10.74 0.10
C ILE A 82 14.66 10.45 1.49
N THR A 83 14.52 11.46 2.35
CA THR A 83 13.93 11.28 3.69
C THR A 83 12.50 10.74 3.62
N SER A 84 11.67 11.24 2.71
CA SER A 84 10.33 10.69 2.48
C SER A 84 10.38 9.21 2.06
N THR A 85 11.32 8.87 1.18
CA THR A 85 11.54 7.47 0.73
C THR A 85 11.98 6.57 1.88
N GLU A 86 12.89 7.03 2.74
CA GLU A 86 13.33 6.30 3.93
C GLU A 86 12.15 6.02 4.88
N LEU A 87 11.26 7.00 5.09
CA LEU A 87 10.07 6.83 5.92
C LEU A 87 9.09 5.82 5.32
N ILE A 88 8.88 5.85 4.00
CA ILE A 88 8.06 4.86 3.29
C ILE A 88 8.63 3.45 3.48
N ILE A 89 9.94 3.28 3.29
CA ILE A 89 10.61 1.98 3.45
C ILE A 89 10.50 1.49 4.90
N ALA A 90 10.77 2.35 5.87
CA ALA A 90 10.73 2.00 7.28
C ALA A 90 9.33 1.58 7.74
N ASP A 91 8.30 2.30 7.31
CA ASP A 91 6.90 1.98 7.57
C ASP A 91 6.51 0.63 6.94
N LEU A 92 6.86 0.42 5.67
CA LEU A 92 6.58 -0.84 4.98
C LEU A 92 7.24 -2.04 5.67
N VAL A 93 8.52 -1.92 6.03
CA VAL A 93 9.26 -2.97 6.74
C VAL A 93 8.62 -3.27 8.09
N LYS A 94 8.28 -2.23 8.87
CA LYS A 94 7.63 -2.39 10.17
C LYS A 94 6.31 -3.15 10.04
N ASN A 95 5.46 -2.73 9.11
CA ASN A 95 4.13 -3.30 8.92
C ASN A 95 4.22 -4.75 8.38
N LEU A 96 5.13 -5.03 7.45
CA LEU A 96 5.38 -6.39 6.98
C LEU A 96 5.95 -7.31 8.06
N VAL A 97 6.78 -6.80 8.98
CA VAL A 97 7.27 -7.58 10.13
C VAL A 97 6.13 -7.95 11.07
N SER A 98 5.18 -7.04 11.31
CA SER A 98 3.97 -7.33 12.09
C SER A 98 3.17 -8.45 11.41
N CYS A 99 2.83 -8.27 10.12
CA CYS A 99 2.13 -9.27 9.34
C CYS A 99 2.83 -10.63 9.33
N LEU A 100 4.15 -10.66 9.18
CA LEU A 100 4.92 -11.89 9.21
C LEU A 100 4.79 -12.62 10.56
N SER A 101 4.67 -11.90 11.67
CA SER A 101 4.42 -12.50 12.98
C SER A 101 3.08 -13.21 13.00
N ASP A 102 2.03 -12.51 12.60
CA ASP A 102 0.65 -13.03 12.62
C ASP A 102 0.47 -14.20 11.64
N TYR A 103 1.09 -14.11 10.45
CA TYR A 103 1.09 -15.19 9.47
C TYR A 103 1.81 -16.45 9.95
N LYS A 104 2.79 -16.36 10.85
CA LYS A 104 3.42 -17.55 11.43
C LYS A 104 2.43 -18.33 12.28
N GLU A 105 1.59 -17.63 13.06
CA GLU A 105 0.55 -18.26 13.88
C GLU A 105 -0.52 -18.92 13.01
N LEU A 106 -0.97 -18.20 11.98
CA LEU A 106 -1.93 -18.72 11.00
C LEU A 106 -1.40 -19.97 10.28
N ASN A 107 -0.16 -19.93 9.80
CA ASN A 107 0.47 -21.08 9.15
C ASN A 107 0.66 -22.27 10.10
N ASP A 108 0.99 -22.04 11.37
CA ASP A 108 1.08 -23.09 12.38
C ASP A 108 -0.29 -23.76 12.65
N MET A 109 -1.38 -22.97 12.68
CA MET A 109 -2.75 -23.47 12.77
C MET A 109 -3.12 -24.37 11.57
N VAL A 110 -2.86 -23.92 10.35
CA VAL A 110 -3.11 -24.70 9.12
C VAL A 110 -2.28 -25.98 9.10
N ARG A 111 -1.01 -25.93 9.55
CA ARG A 111 -0.15 -27.13 9.65
C ARG A 111 -0.67 -28.14 10.65
N ARG A 112 -1.20 -27.70 11.80
CA ARG A 112 -1.87 -28.58 12.76
C ARG A 112 -3.12 -29.21 12.14
N GLY A 113 -3.94 -28.44 11.43
CA GLY A 113 -5.09 -28.97 10.68
C GLY A 113 -4.70 -30.05 9.68
N LEU A 114 -3.62 -29.82 8.92
CA LEU A 114 -3.08 -30.82 8.00
C LEU A 114 -2.59 -32.09 8.71
N HIS A 115 -1.95 -31.96 9.87
CA HIS A 115 -1.57 -33.09 10.70
C HIS A 115 -2.80 -33.86 11.21
N ASP A 116 -3.88 -33.16 11.58
CA ASP A 116 -5.14 -33.77 12.00
C ASP A 116 -5.83 -34.54 10.87
N ILE A 117 -5.89 -33.99 9.64
CA ILE A 117 -6.35 -34.72 8.45
C ILE A 117 -5.59 -36.04 8.30
N ARG A 118 -4.25 -35.97 8.29
CA ARG A 118 -3.39 -37.14 8.07
C ARG A 118 -3.53 -38.18 9.17
N GLY A 119 -3.92 -37.76 10.37
CA GLY A 119 -4.20 -38.63 11.51
C GLY A 119 -5.65 -39.11 11.61
N GLY A 120 -6.49 -38.87 10.60
CA GLY A 120 -7.90 -39.29 10.59
C GLY A 120 -8.83 -38.43 11.46
N ARG A 121 -8.36 -37.29 11.98
CA ARG A 121 -9.13 -36.37 12.82
C ARG A 121 -9.74 -35.25 11.96
N ALA A 122 -10.55 -35.61 10.98
CA ALA A 122 -11.10 -34.66 10.01
C ALA A 122 -11.94 -33.54 10.67
N ALA A 123 -12.69 -33.82 11.74
CA ALA A 123 -13.44 -32.79 12.46
C ALA A 123 -12.53 -31.72 13.10
N ASP A 124 -11.45 -32.16 13.76
CA ASP A 124 -10.47 -31.26 14.37
C ASP A 124 -9.71 -30.43 13.33
N ALA A 125 -9.50 -31.01 12.14
CA ALA A 125 -8.88 -30.33 11.02
C ALA A 125 -9.80 -29.29 10.38
N SER A 126 -11.04 -29.66 10.08
CA SER A 126 -12.08 -28.78 9.52
C SER A 126 -12.19 -27.50 10.38
N LYS A 127 -12.33 -27.68 11.69
CA LYS A 127 -12.34 -26.57 12.65
C LYS A 127 -11.10 -25.67 12.54
N LYS A 128 -9.89 -26.23 12.44
CA LYS A 128 -8.66 -25.42 12.36
C LYS A 128 -8.54 -24.64 11.04
N PHE A 129 -9.04 -25.19 9.93
CA PHE A 129 -9.08 -24.45 8.67
C PHE A 129 -10.14 -23.36 8.68
N LEU A 130 -11.28 -23.61 9.33
CA LEU A 130 -12.30 -22.60 9.55
C LEU A 130 -11.77 -21.47 10.45
N ASP A 131 -11.17 -21.82 11.59
CA ASP A 131 -10.55 -20.84 12.49
C ASP A 131 -9.45 -20.01 11.77
N ALA A 132 -8.74 -20.62 10.80
CA ALA A 132 -7.78 -19.92 9.94
C ALA A 132 -8.47 -19.01 8.89
N ALA A 133 -9.61 -19.43 8.34
CA ALA A 133 -10.39 -18.65 7.39
C ALA A 133 -11.08 -17.44 8.06
N GLU A 134 -11.53 -17.62 9.30
CA GLU A 134 -12.16 -16.57 10.12
C GLU A 134 -11.13 -15.66 10.82
N SER A 135 -9.84 -15.95 10.65
CA SER A 135 -8.79 -15.09 11.18
C SER A 135 -8.79 -13.74 10.47
N ASP A 136 -8.77 -12.66 11.25
CA ASP A 136 -8.65 -11.29 10.73
C ASP A 136 -7.24 -10.96 10.23
N VAL A 137 -6.27 -11.88 10.32
CA VAL A 137 -4.87 -11.61 9.94
C VAL A 137 -4.72 -11.08 8.51
N PRO A 138 -5.31 -11.70 7.46
CA PRO A 138 -5.19 -11.18 6.10
C PRO A 138 -5.78 -9.78 5.94
N SER A 139 -6.96 -9.53 6.51
CA SER A 139 -7.67 -8.24 6.38
C SER A 139 -7.00 -7.13 7.19
N LEU A 140 -6.47 -7.44 8.38
CA LEU A 140 -5.67 -6.49 9.17
C LEU A 140 -4.35 -6.16 8.49
N CYS A 141 -3.72 -7.13 7.83
CA CYS A 141 -2.53 -6.88 7.02
C CYS A 141 -2.82 -5.99 5.82
N ASP A 142 -3.93 -6.22 5.11
CA ASP A 142 -4.38 -5.31 4.05
C ASP A 142 -4.57 -3.89 4.59
N LEU A 143 -5.26 -3.76 5.71
CA LEU A 143 -5.58 -2.47 6.32
C LEU A 143 -4.31 -1.70 6.71
N ILE A 144 -3.42 -2.31 7.50
CA ILE A 144 -2.22 -1.65 8.01
C ILE A 144 -1.29 -1.23 6.87
N LEU A 145 -1.18 -2.03 5.80
CA LEU A 145 -0.31 -1.72 4.66
C LEU A 145 -0.90 -0.62 3.75
N ILE A 146 -2.22 -0.54 3.63
CA ILE A 146 -2.90 0.51 2.85
C ILE A 146 -2.99 1.83 3.63
N GLU A 147 -3.22 1.78 4.94
CA GLU A 147 -3.33 2.97 5.79
C GLU A 147 -1.97 3.53 6.23
N GLY A 148 -0.90 2.74 6.11
CA GLY A 148 0.47 3.14 6.39
C GLY A 148 0.96 4.30 5.52
N VAL A 149 2.12 4.85 5.88
CA VAL A 149 2.80 5.94 5.15
C VAL A 149 3.07 5.52 3.70
N ALA A 150 3.42 4.25 3.48
CA ALA A 150 3.67 3.71 2.15
C ALA A 150 2.43 3.68 1.25
N LYS A 151 1.22 3.67 1.84
CA LYS A 151 -0.08 3.56 1.15
C LYS A 151 -0.11 2.48 0.08
N ARG A 152 0.54 1.35 0.36
CA ARG A 152 0.77 0.28 -0.60
C ARG A 152 0.80 -1.06 0.12
N ASN A 153 0.02 -1.98 -0.40
CA ASN A 153 0.02 -3.36 0.02
C ASN A 153 0.71 -4.25 -1.02
N PRO A 154 1.92 -4.76 -0.75
CA PRO A 154 2.61 -5.68 -1.66
C PRO A 154 2.18 -7.15 -1.51
N ILE A 155 1.24 -7.47 -0.60
CA ILE A 155 0.79 -8.85 -0.31
C ILE A 155 -0.74 -9.01 -0.41
N ASP A 156 -1.42 -8.11 -1.12
CA ASP A 156 -2.90 -8.09 -1.24
C ASP A 156 -3.45 -9.39 -1.84
N GLN A 157 -2.77 -9.92 -2.85
CA GLN A 157 -3.14 -11.15 -3.52
C GLN A 157 -2.88 -12.37 -2.62
N GLU A 158 -1.75 -12.38 -1.90
CA GLU A 158 -1.39 -13.42 -0.94
C GLU A 158 -2.39 -13.48 0.22
N ASN A 159 -2.85 -12.32 0.70
CA ASN A 159 -3.85 -12.22 1.75
C ASN A 159 -5.19 -12.83 1.32
N GLN A 160 -5.68 -12.47 0.12
CA GLN A 160 -6.88 -13.07 -0.46
C GLN A 160 -6.73 -14.59 -0.66
N ASN A 161 -5.58 -15.04 -1.15
CA ASN A 161 -5.31 -16.46 -1.35
C ASN A 161 -5.32 -17.23 -0.04
N ALA A 162 -4.71 -16.70 1.03
CA ALA A 162 -4.70 -17.34 2.34
C ALA A 162 -6.12 -17.53 2.89
N TYR A 163 -7.00 -16.54 2.72
CA TYR A 163 -8.41 -16.64 3.07
C TYR A 163 -9.11 -17.74 2.27
N PHE A 164 -9.11 -17.64 0.93
CA PHE A 164 -9.85 -18.58 0.08
C PHE A 164 -9.35 -20.03 0.19
N LEU A 165 -8.04 -20.23 0.34
CA LEU A 165 -7.49 -21.58 0.54
C LEU A 165 -7.87 -22.17 1.89
N SER A 166 -7.97 -21.34 2.94
CA SER A 166 -8.42 -21.81 4.27
C SER A 166 -9.90 -22.19 4.25
N VAL A 167 -10.76 -21.39 3.61
CA VAL A 167 -12.17 -21.72 3.37
C VAL A 167 -12.29 -23.03 2.60
N MET A 168 -11.56 -23.15 1.49
CA MET A 168 -11.58 -24.36 0.65
C MET A 168 -11.14 -25.60 1.44
N ALA A 169 -10.09 -25.49 2.27
CA ALA A 169 -9.63 -26.59 3.09
C ALA A 169 -10.66 -27.01 4.15
N SER A 170 -11.33 -26.04 4.79
CA SER A 170 -12.44 -26.29 5.72
C SER A 170 -13.59 -27.02 5.03
N ASP A 171 -14.11 -26.45 3.94
CA ASP A 171 -15.30 -26.96 3.24
C ASP A 171 -15.08 -28.36 2.68
N ILE A 172 -13.92 -28.63 2.07
CA ILE A 172 -13.59 -29.97 1.58
C ILE A 172 -13.52 -30.97 2.73
N THR A 173 -12.93 -30.58 3.86
CA THR A 173 -12.85 -31.46 5.04
C THR A 173 -14.24 -31.73 5.62
N GLN A 174 -15.13 -30.74 5.61
CA GLN A 174 -16.52 -30.92 6.04
C GLN A 174 -17.28 -31.87 5.11
N LEU A 175 -17.13 -31.72 3.79
CA LEU A 175 -17.73 -32.64 2.81
C LEU A 175 -17.22 -34.09 3.00
N MET A 176 -15.95 -34.27 3.37
CA MET A 176 -15.42 -35.59 3.73
C MET A 176 -16.14 -36.17 4.95
N LEU A 177 -16.41 -35.37 5.99
CA LEU A 177 -17.14 -35.83 7.18
C LEU A 177 -18.58 -36.23 6.85
N ASP A 178 -19.26 -35.40 6.07
CA ASP A 178 -20.67 -35.62 5.72
C ASP A 178 -20.85 -36.87 4.85
N SER A 179 -19.93 -37.12 3.92
CA SER A 179 -19.93 -38.34 3.08
C SER A 179 -19.67 -39.62 3.88
N HIS A 180 -18.88 -39.55 4.96
CA HIS A 180 -18.65 -40.70 5.86
C HIS A 180 -19.83 -40.94 6.80
N ALA A 181 -20.55 -39.89 7.21
CA ALA A 181 -21.76 -40.01 8.02
C ALA A 181 -22.95 -40.61 7.25
N GLY A 182 -22.96 -40.47 5.92
CA GLY A 182 -24.01 -41.01 5.03
C GLY A 182 -23.81 -42.43 4.53
N SER A 183 -22.69 -43.10 4.85
CA SER A 183 -22.49 -44.50 4.46
C SER A 183 -23.34 -45.44 5.34
N PRO A 184 -24.19 -46.32 4.75
CA PRO A 184 -24.93 -47.31 5.51
C PRO A 184 -23.96 -48.16 6.33
N LYS A 185 -24.20 -48.31 7.64
CA LYS A 185 -23.56 -49.37 8.41
C LYS A 185 -24.04 -50.70 7.83
N ASP A 186 -23.15 -51.45 7.20
CA ASP A 186 -23.45 -52.84 6.83
C ASP A 186 -23.87 -53.61 8.10
N PRO A 187 -25.05 -54.25 8.11
CA PRO A 187 -25.42 -55.12 9.21
C PRO A 187 -24.58 -56.40 9.10
N SER A 188 -23.67 -56.59 10.07
CA SER A 188 -23.15 -57.92 10.42
C SER A 188 -24.11 -58.64 11.35
#